data_AF-A0A0F4GUX8-F1
#
_entry.id   AF-A0A0F4GUX8-F1
#
_cell.length_a   1.000
_cell.length_b   1.000
_cell.length_c   1.000
_cell.angle_alpha   90.00
_cell.angle_beta   90.00
_cell.angle_gamma   90.00
#
_symmetry.space_group_name_H-M   'P 1'
#
loop_
_entity.id
_entity.type
_entity.pdbx_description
1 polymer ?
#
loop_
_entity_poly.entity_id
_entity_poly.type
_entity_poly.pdbx_seq_one_letter_code
_entity_poly.pdbx_strand_id
1 'polypeptide(L)'
;MAEPQATAALFPAPPPFWKHFTRQNVRRAKQHRESGPIDDEQDPDLRYLIPPEPPADGKYKVFGLAIDLHEKPATLESAGIEQLYPQHPSVRLSPQPHLISLARSLLTTFLSLTGILGQDPELFEDRAADLQTIMYNMHDLINQYRPHQARETLILMMEERVEKMRAEIRAVDGSKEKVDKLLAGLREGELSQVAATAAQQDHQTRTLTDTTTNERKQRQRAAWAALDDDSG
;
A
#
# COMPACT_ATOMS: atom_id res chain seq x y z
N MET A 1 -28.26 -34.06 29.56
CA MET A 1 -27.58 -32.96 30.28
C MET A 1 -27.47 -31.81 29.31
N ALA A 2 -28.10 -30.68 29.62
CA ALA A 2 -28.18 -29.54 28.71
C ALA A 2 -26.82 -28.85 28.65
N GLU A 3 -26.26 -28.69 27.44
CA GLU A 3 -25.11 -27.83 27.23
C GLU A 3 -25.49 -26.40 27.63
N PRO A 4 -24.68 -25.70 28.43
CA PRO A 4 -24.96 -24.33 28.78
C PRO A 4 -24.88 -23.48 27.52
N GLN A 5 -26.03 -22.95 27.09
CA GLN A 5 -26.14 -21.92 26.09
C GLN A 5 -25.31 -20.72 26.57
N ALA A 6 -24.07 -20.66 26.09
CA ALA A 6 -23.21 -19.51 26.30
C ALA A 6 -23.93 -18.32 25.69
N THR A 7 -24.24 -17.32 26.53
CA THR A 7 -24.71 -16.00 26.10
C THR A 7 -23.79 -15.55 24.98
N ALA A 8 -24.31 -15.54 23.75
CA ALA A 8 -23.52 -15.30 22.55
C ALA A 8 -22.95 -13.88 22.64
N ALA A 9 -21.69 -13.77 23.05
CA ALA A 9 -20.94 -12.54 22.93
C ALA A 9 -20.96 -12.12 21.45
N LEU A 10 -21.05 -10.81 21.19
CA LEU A 10 -21.06 -10.26 19.83
C LEU A 10 -19.84 -10.67 18.99
N PHE A 11 -18.77 -11.12 19.65
CA PHE A 11 -17.55 -11.62 19.03
C PHE A 11 -17.27 -13.05 19.49
N PRO A 12 -16.87 -13.95 18.58
CA PRO A 12 -16.49 -15.30 18.96
C PRO A 12 -15.28 -15.26 19.89
N ALA A 13 -15.23 -16.21 20.84
CA ALA A 13 -14.04 -16.41 21.64
C ALA A 13 -12.85 -16.78 20.72
N PRO A 14 -11.62 -16.38 21.09
CA PRO A 14 -10.44 -16.72 20.30
C PRO A 14 -10.29 -18.25 20.15
N PRO A 15 -9.71 -18.74 19.05
CA PRO A 15 -9.52 -20.17 18.82
C PRO A 15 -8.80 -20.86 20.00
N PRO A 16 -9.19 -22.08 20.41
CA PRO A 16 -8.70 -22.72 21.63
C PRO A 16 -7.18 -22.95 21.65
N PHE A 17 -6.52 -22.89 20.49
CA PHE A 17 -5.08 -23.03 20.30
C PHE A 17 -4.24 -22.08 21.18
N TRP A 18 -4.78 -20.90 21.55
CA TRP A 18 -4.05 -19.94 22.39
C TRP A 18 -3.61 -20.51 23.74
N LYS A 19 -4.33 -21.52 24.27
CA LYS A 19 -3.99 -22.16 25.56
C LYS A 19 -2.65 -22.91 25.53
N HIS A 20 -2.23 -23.38 24.36
CA HIS A 20 -0.95 -24.09 24.22
C HIS A 20 0.26 -23.13 24.17
N PHE A 21 0.05 -21.82 24.02
CA PHE A 21 1.10 -20.79 24.00
C PHE A 21 1.61 -20.44 25.41
N THR A 22 2.07 -21.42 26.16
CA THR A 22 2.71 -21.23 27.47
C THR A 22 4.20 -20.90 27.32
N ARG A 23 4.79 -20.23 28.32
CA ARG A 23 6.24 -19.90 28.31
C ARG A 23 7.13 -21.14 28.19
N GLN A 24 6.69 -22.27 28.74
CA GLN A 24 7.40 -23.55 28.67
C GLN A 24 7.34 -24.13 27.25
N ASN A 25 6.15 -24.17 26.64
CA ASN A 25 5.97 -24.70 25.29
C ASN A 25 6.69 -23.85 24.26
N VAL A 26 6.71 -22.52 24.41
CA VAL A 26 7.47 -21.63 23.52
C VAL A 26 8.98 -21.87 23.62
N ARG A 27 9.52 -22.14 24.81
CA ARG A 27 10.94 -22.48 24.99
C ARG A 27 11.27 -23.81 24.34
N ARG A 28 10.44 -24.83 24.54
CA ARG A 28 10.60 -26.14 23.89
C ARG A 28 10.50 -26.02 22.37
N ALA A 29 9.52 -25.29 21.83
CA ALA A 29 9.39 -25.05 20.39
C ALA A 29 10.64 -24.38 19.78
N LYS A 30 11.27 -23.44 20.49
CA LYS A 30 12.54 -22.82 20.06
C LYS A 30 13.68 -23.84 20.02
N GLN A 31 13.80 -24.68 21.05
CA GLN A 31 14.83 -25.73 21.09
C GLN A 31 14.64 -26.77 19.99
N HIS A 32 13.39 -27.16 19.69
CA HIS A 32 13.11 -28.06 18.58
C HIS A 32 13.41 -27.42 17.23
N ARG A 33 13.04 -26.14 17.01
CA ARG A 33 13.44 -25.41 15.77
C ARG A 33 14.95 -25.42 15.51
N GLU A 34 15.77 -25.45 16.56
CA GLU A 34 17.23 -25.51 16.46
C GLU A 34 17.77 -26.95 16.27
N SER A 35 17.04 -27.98 16.70
CA SER A 35 17.51 -29.38 16.76
C SER A 35 16.88 -30.34 15.75
N GLY A 36 15.78 -29.98 15.08
CA GLY A 36 15.16 -30.79 14.02
C GLY A 36 13.64 -30.63 13.93
N PRO A 37 12.96 -31.37 13.03
CA PRO A 37 11.51 -31.30 12.91
C PRO A 37 10.83 -31.69 14.22
N ILE A 38 9.82 -30.92 14.64
CA ILE A 38 8.94 -31.31 15.74
C ILE A 38 8.08 -32.46 15.24
N ASP A 39 8.15 -33.61 15.91
CA ASP A 39 7.32 -34.77 15.63
C ASP A 39 5.94 -34.58 16.29
N ASP A 40 4.88 -34.57 15.48
CA ASP A 40 3.50 -34.38 15.92
C ASP A 40 3.02 -35.50 16.87
N GLU A 41 3.64 -36.69 16.83
CA GLU A 41 3.29 -37.81 17.72
C GLU A 41 3.86 -37.67 19.14
N GLN A 42 5.01 -37.01 19.29
CA GLN A 42 5.73 -36.96 20.56
C GLN A 42 5.26 -35.80 21.45
N ASP A 43 4.83 -34.69 20.87
CA ASP A 43 4.45 -33.49 21.59
C ASP A 43 3.18 -32.82 20.99
N PRO A 44 1.97 -33.32 21.32
CA PRO A 44 0.72 -32.80 20.77
C PRO A 44 0.47 -31.32 21.12
N ASP A 45 1.05 -30.83 22.21
CA ASP A 45 0.96 -29.43 22.64
C ASP A 45 1.80 -28.46 21.81
N LEU A 46 2.85 -28.94 21.15
CA LEU A 46 3.78 -28.13 20.36
C LEU A 46 3.31 -27.92 18.93
N ARG A 47 2.43 -28.79 18.42
CA ARG A 47 1.84 -28.71 17.09
C ARG A 47 1.21 -27.35 16.78
N TYR A 48 0.50 -26.76 17.75
CA TYR A 48 -0.17 -25.46 17.56
C TYR A 48 0.76 -24.25 17.55
N LEU A 49 2.04 -24.42 17.90
CA LEU A 49 3.05 -23.36 17.84
C LEU A 49 3.75 -23.32 16.46
N ILE A 50 3.48 -24.30 15.60
CA ILE A 50 3.97 -24.36 14.23
C ILE A 50 2.88 -23.77 13.32
N PRO A 51 3.21 -22.77 12.48
CA PRO A 51 2.26 -22.30 11.48
C PRO A 51 1.81 -23.47 10.60
N PRO A 52 0.50 -23.63 10.35
CA PRO A 52 0.02 -24.69 9.47
C PRO A 52 0.57 -24.51 8.06
N GLU A 53 0.70 -25.62 7.33
CA GLU A 53 1.06 -25.57 5.93
C GLU A 53 -0.03 -24.85 5.11
N PRO A 54 0.36 -24.12 4.05
CA PRO A 54 -0.61 -23.52 3.13
C PRO A 54 -1.56 -24.60 2.57
N PRO A 55 -2.85 -24.29 2.37
CA PRO A 55 -3.79 -25.23 1.74
C PRO A 55 -3.29 -25.68 0.36
N ALA A 56 -3.17 -27.00 0.16
CA ALA A 56 -2.66 -27.58 -1.09
C ALA A 56 -3.55 -27.25 -2.31
N ASP A 57 -4.86 -27.07 -2.08
CA ASP A 57 -5.84 -26.77 -3.13
C ASP A 57 -5.81 -25.32 -3.62
N GLY A 58 -4.95 -24.45 -3.04
CA GLY A 58 -4.86 -23.03 -3.40
C GLY A 58 -6.11 -22.21 -3.07
N LYS A 59 -7.11 -22.82 -2.42
CA LYS A 59 -8.36 -22.20 -2.00
C LYS A 59 -8.28 -21.81 -0.54
N TYR A 60 -8.50 -20.55 -0.25
CA TYR A 60 -8.49 -20.02 1.11
C TYR A 60 -9.60 -19.00 1.31
N LYS A 61 -10.05 -18.83 2.56
CA LYS A 61 -11.15 -17.94 2.89
C LYS A 61 -10.62 -16.67 3.55
N VAL A 62 -10.92 -15.52 2.98
CA VAL A 62 -10.57 -14.21 3.55
C VAL A 62 -11.85 -13.43 3.80
N PHE A 63 -12.11 -13.04 5.06
CA PHE A 63 -13.29 -12.27 5.47
C PHE A 63 -14.66 -12.83 5.01
N GLY A 64 -14.77 -14.15 4.85
CA GLY A 64 -16.01 -14.74 4.33
C GLY A 64 -15.96 -15.15 2.86
N LEU A 65 -15.03 -14.59 2.09
CA LEU A 65 -14.91 -14.82 0.65
C LEU A 65 -13.94 -15.98 0.39
N ALA A 66 -14.39 -16.96 -0.39
CA ALA A 66 -13.51 -17.99 -0.92
C ALA A 66 -12.68 -17.39 -2.06
N ILE A 67 -11.36 -17.40 -1.90
CA ILE A 67 -10.40 -16.99 -2.92
C ILE A 67 -9.71 -18.24 -3.40
N ASP A 68 -9.70 -18.43 -4.72
CA ASP A 68 -8.92 -19.47 -5.39
C ASP A 68 -7.71 -18.81 -6.07
N LEU A 69 -6.50 -19.25 -5.71
CA LEU A 69 -5.25 -18.72 -6.28
C LEU A 69 -5.08 -19.07 -7.76
N HIS A 70 -5.77 -20.09 -8.25
CA HIS A 70 -5.64 -20.60 -9.62
C HIS A 70 -6.79 -20.16 -10.54
N GLU A 71 -7.77 -19.44 -10.03
CA GLU A 71 -8.89 -18.96 -10.82
C GLU A 71 -8.43 -17.91 -11.83
N LYS A 72 -8.78 -18.12 -13.10
CA LYS A 72 -8.54 -17.15 -14.16
C LYS A 72 -9.44 -15.93 -13.91
N PRO A 73 -8.97 -14.70 -14.18
CA PRO A 73 -9.81 -13.53 -14.03
C PRO A 73 -11.05 -13.65 -14.94
N ALA A 74 -12.22 -13.24 -14.44
CA ALA A 74 -13.45 -13.22 -15.20
C ALA A 74 -13.27 -12.36 -16.46
N THR A 75 -13.57 -12.94 -17.63
CA THR A 75 -13.54 -12.24 -18.91
C THR A 75 -14.94 -11.70 -19.26
N LEU A 76 -15.01 -10.63 -20.05
CA LEU A 76 -16.29 -10.09 -20.53
C LEU A 76 -17.16 -11.16 -21.21
N GLU A 77 -16.55 -12.04 -22.00
CA GLU A 77 -17.22 -13.18 -22.66
C GLU A 77 -17.83 -14.16 -21.65
N SER A 78 -17.13 -14.45 -20.54
CA SER A 78 -17.65 -15.33 -19.49
C SER A 78 -18.84 -14.75 -18.73
N ALA A 79 -19.00 -13.43 -18.76
CA ALA A 79 -20.12 -12.70 -18.17
C ALA A 79 -21.27 -12.45 -19.17
N GLY A 80 -21.14 -12.89 -20.42
CA GLY A 80 -22.14 -12.66 -21.47
C GLY A 80 -22.23 -11.20 -21.94
N ILE A 81 -21.18 -10.40 -21.70
CA ILE A 81 -21.14 -8.97 -22.05
C ILE A 81 -20.45 -8.81 -23.40
N GLU A 82 -21.05 -8.04 -24.31
CA GLU A 82 -20.45 -7.73 -25.61
C GLU A 82 -19.17 -6.90 -25.42
N GLN A 83 -18.10 -7.34 -26.07
CA GLN A 83 -16.82 -6.63 -26.04
C GLN A 83 -16.80 -5.52 -27.11
N LEU A 84 -16.67 -4.27 -26.66
CA LEU A 84 -16.75 -3.07 -27.52
C LEU A 84 -15.38 -2.61 -28.07
N TYR A 85 -14.30 -3.33 -27.77
CA TYR A 85 -12.94 -2.96 -28.17
C TYR A 85 -12.19 -4.16 -28.76
N PRO A 86 -11.20 -3.95 -29.65
CA PRO A 86 -10.53 -5.06 -30.33
C PRO A 86 -9.63 -5.88 -29.39
N GLN A 87 -9.60 -7.20 -29.56
CA GLN A 87 -8.77 -8.15 -28.79
C GLN A 87 -7.27 -8.13 -29.19
N HIS A 88 -6.73 -6.99 -29.63
CA HIS A 88 -5.33 -6.91 -30.05
C HIS A 88 -4.42 -6.60 -28.84
N PRO A 89 -3.24 -7.26 -28.71
CA PRO A 89 -2.31 -7.00 -27.60
C PRO A 89 -1.87 -5.54 -27.47
N SER A 90 -1.89 -4.77 -28.55
CA SER A 90 -1.60 -3.32 -28.52
C SER A 90 -2.56 -2.53 -27.65
N VAL A 91 -3.82 -2.95 -27.53
CA VAL A 91 -4.83 -2.25 -26.70
C VAL A 91 -4.48 -2.33 -25.22
N ARG A 92 -3.78 -3.39 -24.79
CA ARG A 92 -3.30 -3.54 -23.41
C ARG A 92 -2.15 -2.60 -23.07
N LEU A 93 -1.34 -2.27 -24.06
CA LEU A 93 -0.20 -1.34 -23.91
C LEU A 93 -0.65 0.11 -24.01
N SER A 94 -1.62 0.41 -24.88
CA SER A 94 -2.18 1.75 -25.05
C SER A 94 -3.72 1.74 -24.99
N PRO A 95 -4.30 1.65 -23.78
CA PRO A 95 -5.76 1.67 -23.62
C PRO A 95 -6.35 3.08 -23.79
N GLN A 96 -5.54 4.16 -23.77
CA GLN A 96 -6.03 5.53 -23.76
C GLN A 96 -7.03 5.87 -24.89
N PRO A 97 -6.76 5.59 -26.19
CA PRO A 97 -7.69 5.95 -27.25
C PRO A 97 -9.03 5.21 -27.14
N HIS A 98 -9.00 3.94 -26.72
CA HIS A 98 -10.20 3.12 -26.55
C HIS A 98 -11.01 3.59 -25.35
N LEU A 99 -10.36 3.90 -24.22
CA LEU A 99 -11.02 4.40 -23.02
C LEU A 99 -11.65 5.79 -23.27
N ILE A 100 -10.97 6.66 -24.01
CA ILE A 100 -11.53 7.96 -24.42
C ILE A 100 -12.72 7.78 -25.37
N SER A 101 -12.63 6.84 -26.32
CA SER A 101 -13.73 6.52 -27.23
C SER A 101 -14.96 5.99 -26.46
N LEU A 102 -14.76 5.05 -25.54
CA LEU A 102 -15.81 4.51 -24.68
C LEU A 102 -16.40 5.58 -23.76
N ALA A 103 -15.59 6.48 -23.20
CA ALA A 103 -16.07 7.59 -22.38
C ALA A 103 -16.92 8.58 -23.20
N ARG A 104 -16.55 8.85 -24.45
CA ARG A 104 -17.38 9.65 -25.37
C ARG A 104 -18.69 8.93 -25.70
N SER A 105 -18.64 7.62 -25.96
CA SER A 105 -19.83 6.81 -26.20
C SER A 105 -20.74 6.80 -24.97
N LEU A 106 -20.19 6.64 -23.76
CA LEU A 106 -20.90 6.69 -22.49
C LEU A 106 -21.64 8.02 -22.32
N LEU A 107 -20.97 9.14 -22.61
CA LEU A 107 -21.56 10.47 -22.51
C LEU A 107 -22.69 10.66 -23.53
N THR A 108 -22.49 10.23 -24.77
CA THR A 108 -23.54 10.31 -25.81
C THR A 108 -24.76 9.45 -25.44
N THR A 109 -24.54 8.23 -24.96
CA THR A 109 -25.62 7.35 -24.50
C THR A 109 -26.34 7.95 -23.30
N PHE A 110 -25.61 8.55 -22.35
CA PHE A 110 -26.22 9.23 -21.20
C PHE A 110 -27.06 10.44 -21.62
N LEU A 111 -26.57 11.26 -22.55
CA LEU A 111 -27.34 12.38 -23.10
C LEU A 111 -28.60 11.88 -23.83
N SER A 112 -28.48 10.79 -24.60
CA SER A 112 -29.65 10.17 -25.25
C SER A 112 -30.67 9.66 -24.24
N LEU A 113 -30.22 9.07 -23.13
CA LEU A 113 -31.07 8.61 -22.03
C LEU A 113 -31.80 9.79 -21.39
N THR A 114 -31.10 10.89 -21.09
CA THR A 114 -31.75 12.09 -20.54
C THR A 114 -32.78 12.70 -21.49
N GLY A 115 -32.53 12.64 -22.81
CA GLY A 115 -33.49 13.07 -23.83
C GLY A 115 -34.73 12.17 -23.87
N ILE A 116 -34.55 10.85 -23.80
CA ILE A 116 -35.65 9.87 -23.79
C ILE A 116 -36.48 10.02 -22.51
N LEU A 117 -35.86 10.17 -21.34
CA LEU A 117 -36.61 10.40 -20.10
C LEU A 117 -37.46 11.68 -20.13
N GLY A 118 -37.06 12.68 -20.92
CA GLY A 118 -37.83 13.90 -21.14
C GLY A 118 -38.99 13.77 -22.14
N GLN A 119 -38.96 12.75 -23.01
CA GLN A 119 -39.98 12.51 -24.04
C GLN A 119 -40.89 11.34 -23.65
N ASP A 120 -40.31 10.13 -23.53
CA ASP A 120 -41.00 8.88 -23.23
C ASP A 120 -40.20 8.08 -22.17
N PRO A 121 -40.64 8.09 -20.90
CA PRO A 121 -39.90 7.46 -19.81
C PRO A 121 -39.93 5.92 -19.83
N GLU A 122 -40.77 5.28 -20.64
CA GLU A 122 -40.89 3.82 -20.69
C GLU A 122 -39.73 3.14 -21.46
N LEU A 123 -39.02 3.87 -22.32
CA LEU A 123 -37.95 3.36 -23.19
C LEU A 123 -36.55 3.47 -22.56
N PHE A 124 -36.45 3.61 -21.24
CA PHE A 124 -35.16 3.82 -20.56
C PHE A 124 -34.30 2.55 -20.47
N GLU A 125 -34.91 1.36 -20.47
CA GLU A 125 -34.23 0.08 -20.17
C GLU A 125 -33.10 -0.22 -21.16
N ASP A 126 -33.35 -0.06 -22.46
CA ASP A 126 -32.36 -0.33 -23.52
C ASP A 126 -31.12 0.55 -23.35
N ARG A 127 -31.32 1.85 -23.11
CA ARG A 127 -30.21 2.80 -22.92
C ARG A 127 -29.49 2.60 -21.59
N ALA A 128 -30.18 2.14 -20.56
CA ALA A 128 -29.56 1.78 -19.29
C ALA A 128 -28.67 0.52 -19.44
N ALA A 129 -29.12 -0.48 -20.20
CA ALA A 129 -28.34 -1.67 -20.52
C ALA A 129 -27.10 -1.33 -21.38
N ASP A 130 -27.25 -0.45 -22.37
CA ASP A 130 -26.12 0.08 -23.16
C ASP A 130 -25.07 0.74 -22.26
N LEU A 131 -25.50 1.59 -21.30
CA LEU A 131 -24.60 2.25 -20.35
C LEU A 131 -23.86 1.24 -19.45
N GLN A 132 -24.55 0.23 -18.94
CA GLN A 132 -23.93 -0.82 -18.13
C GLN A 132 -22.87 -1.58 -18.95
N THR A 133 -23.19 -1.94 -20.19
CA THR A 133 -22.27 -2.64 -21.11
C THR A 133 -21.01 -1.81 -21.37
N ILE A 134 -21.15 -0.51 -21.65
CA ILE A 134 -20.00 0.39 -21.82
C ILE A 134 -19.16 0.45 -20.54
N MET A 135 -19.79 0.53 -19.38
CA MET A 135 -19.10 0.61 -18.09
C MET A 135 -18.30 -0.66 -17.78
N TYR A 136 -18.87 -1.84 -18.03
CA TYR A 136 -18.15 -3.11 -17.87
C TYR A 136 -16.93 -3.20 -18.80
N ASN A 137 -17.07 -2.77 -20.05
CA ASN A 137 -15.96 -2.71 -21.01
C ASN A 137 -14.85 -1.74 -20.56
N MET A 138 -15.20 -0.58 -20.01
CA MET A 138 -14.23 0.36 -19.46
C MET A 138 -13.50 -0.24 -18.24
N HIS A 139 -14.24 -0.88 -17.34
CA HIS A 139 -13.66 -1.54 -16.18
C HIS A 139 -12.67 -2.64 -16.57
N ASP A 140 -13.02 -3.46 -17.55
CA ASP A 140 -12.14 -4.52 -18.03
C ASP A 140 -10.85 -3.96 -18.66
N LEU A 141 -10.94 -2.90 -19.48
CA LEU A 141 -9.74 -2.22 -20.02
C LEU A 141 -8.84 -1.66 -18.92
N ILE A 142 -9.42 -1.05 -17.87
CA ILE A 142 -8.67 -0.55 -16.72
C ILE A 142 -8.01 -1.72 -15.97
N ASN A 143 -8.74 -2.82 -15.77
CA ASN A 143 -8.24 -4.00 -15.08
C ASN A 143 -7.05 -4.62 -15.82
N GLN A 144 -7.12 -4.70 -17.16
CA GLN A 144 -6.01 -5.19 -17.99
C GLN A 144 -4.78 -4.28 -17.95
N TYR A 145 -4.94 -2.98 -17.66
CA TYR A 145 -3.83 -2.04 -17.53
C TYR A 145 -3.16 -2.07 -16.14
N ARG A 146 -3.80 -2.66 -15.12
CA ARG A 146 -3.25 -2.72 -13.74
C ARG A 146 -1.84 -3.34 -13.64
N PRO A 147 -1.53 -4.46 -14.33
CA PRO A 147 -0.19 -5.03 -14.25
C PRO A 147 0.89 -4.12 -14.85
N HIS A 148 0.56 -3.34 -15.89
CA HIS A 148 1.46 -2.34 -16.45
C HIS A 148 1.69 -1.20 -15.45
N GLN A 149 0.61 -0.66 -14.88
CA GLN A 149 0.68 0.37 -13.83
C GLN A 149 1.57 -0.08 -12.64
N ALA A 150 1.42 -1.32 -12.18
CA ALA A 150 2.21 -1.85 -11.06
C ALA A 150 3.72 -1.89 -11.39
N ARG A 151 4.09 -2.26 -12.62
CA ARG A 151 5.49 -2.27 -13.07
C ARG A 151 6.07 -0.86 -13.16
N GLU A 152 5.35 0.08 -13.76
CA GLU A 152 5.76 1.48 -13.82
C GLU A 152 5.93 2.09 -12.43
N THR A 153 5.01 1.76 -11.50
CA THR A 153 5.10 2.19 -10.10
C THR A 153 6.36 1.62 -9.43
N LEU A 154 6.68 0.35 -9.67
CA LEU A 154 7.88 -0.28 -9.14
C LEU A 154 9.16 0.36 -9.72
N ILE A 155 9.19 0.63 -11.03
CA ILE A 155 10.32 1.30 -11.68
C ILE A 155 10.56 2.66 -11.03
N LEU A 156 9.51 3.47 -10.88
CA LEU A 156 9.61 4.79 -10.25
C LEU A 156 10.16 4.70 -8.81
N MET A 157 9.68 3.74 -8.01
CA MET A 157 10.20 3.51 -6.65
C MET A 157 11.68 3.11 -6.66
N MET A 158 12.12 2.32 -7.63
CA MET A 158 13.52 1.92 -7.75
C MET A 158 14.41 3.07 -8.21
N GLU A 159 13.94 3.91 -9.13
CA GLU A 159 14.63 5.12 -9.56
C GLU A 159 14.81 6.10 -8.41
N GLU A 160 13.76 6.34 -7.61
CA GLU A 160 13.84 7.15 -6.40
C GLU A 160 14.88 6.59 -5.41
N ARG A 161 14.88 5.26 -5.21
CA ARG A 161 15.87 4.61 -4.35
C ARG A 161 17.30 4.78 -4.86
N VAL A 162 17.53 4.68 -6.16
CA VAL A 162 18.84 4.89 -6.77
C VAL A 162 19.29 6.34 -6.60
N GLU A 163 18.40 7.31 -6.81
CA GLU A 163 18.75 8.72 -6.64
C GLU A 163 19.08 9.05 -5.17
N LYS A 164 18.29 8.52 -4.23
CA LYS A 164 18.60 8.65 -2.80
C LYS A 164 19.96 8.05 -2.46
N MET A 165 20.26 6.84 -2.94
CA MET A 165 21.56 6.18 -2.72
C MET A 165 22.72 7.01 -3.31
N ARG A 166 22.55 7.59 -4.49
CA ARG A 166 23.55 8.49 -5.09
C ARG A 166 23.74 9.76 -4.27
N ALA A 167 22.67 10.36 -3.75
CA ALA A 167 22.75 11.51 -2.87
C ALA A 167 23.48 11.20 -1.56
N GLU A 168 23.22 10.03 -0.97
CA GLU A 168 23.92 9.54 0.22
C GLU A 168 25.43 9.34 -0.04
N ILE A 169 25.80 8.72 -1.17
CA ILE A 169 27.20 8.55 -1.57
C ILE A 169 27.89 9.92 -1.71
N ARG A 170 27.26 10.88 -2.40
CA ARG A 170 27.80 12.25 -2.53
C ARG A 170 27.97 12.93 -1.16
N ALA A 171 27.05 12.72 -0.23
CA ALA A 171 27.14 13.27 1.12
C ALA A 171 28.26 12.63 1.96
N VAL A 172 28.47 11.32 1.80
CA VAL A 172 29.58 10.59 2.44
C VAL A 172 30.92 11.03 1.87
N ASP A 173 31.04 11.15 0.55
CA ASP A 173 32.29 11.60 -0.08
C ASP A 173 32.62 13.05 0.31
N GLY A 174 31.63 13.93 0.37
CA GLY A 174 31.81 15.28 0.91
C GLY A 174 32.21 15.28 2.40
N SER A 175 31.70 14.34 3.19
CA SER A 175 32.12 14.17 4.60
C SER A 175 33.55 13.63 4.72
N LYS A 176 33.96 12.69 3.86
CA LYS A 176 35.35 12.20 3.78
C LYS A 176 36.31 13.33 3.43
N GLU A 177 35.99 14.13 2.41
CA GLU A 177 36.84 15.27 2.03
C GLU A 177 36.99 16.27 3.18
N LYS A 178 35.91 16.54 3.94
CA LYS A 178 35.98 17.37 5.16
C LYS A 178 36.89 16.73 6.21
N VAL A 179 36.76 15.44 6.48
CA VAL A 179 37.60 14.73 7.46
C VAL A 179 39.07 14.73 7.02
N ASP A 180 39.36 14.49 5.75
CA ASP A 180 40.72 14.52 5.20
C ASP A 180 41.33 15.92 5.33
N LYS A 181 40.57 16.99 5.06
CA LYS A 181 41.00 18.38 5.30
C LYS A 181 41.26 18.66 6.78
N LEU A 182 40.41 18.18 7.68
CA LEU A 182 40.61 18.32 9.13
C LEU A 182 41.87 17.57 9.59
N LEU A 183 42.09 16.34 9.11
CA LEU A 183 43.27 15.55 9.43
C LEU A 183 44.55 16.17 8.86
N ALA A 184 44.50 16.72 7.64
CA ALA A 184 45.62 17.46 7.06
C ALA A 184 45.94 18.72 7.88
N GLY A 185 44.94 19.52 8.25
CA GLY A 185 45.13 20.69 9.12
C GLY A 185 45.63 20.36 10.52
N LEU A 186 45.23 19.20 11.08
CA LEU A 186 45.77 18.70 12.34
C LEU A 186 47.25 18.28 12.20
N ARG A 187 47.61 17.67 11.06
CA ARG A 187 48.97 17.22 10.73
C ARG A 187 49.91 18.40 10.45
N GLU A 188 49.41 19.48 9.86
CA GLU A 188 50.15 20.75 9.64
C GLU A 188 50.25 21.61 10.91
N GLY A 189 49.59 21.23 12.00
CA GLY A 189 49.75 21.89 13.30
C GLY A 189 48.94 23.18 13.47
N GLU A 190 47.87 23.39 12.70
CA GLU A 190 46.98 24.55 12.85
C GLU A 190 45.79 24.26 13.78
N LEU A 191 46.08 23.92 15.05
CA LEU A 191 45.05 23.66 16.06
C LEU A 191 44.23 24.89 16.47
N SER A 192 44.59 26.10 16.03
CA SER A 192 43.97 27.34 16.53
C SER A 192 42.94 27.98 15.60
N GLN A 193 42.90 27.68 14.29
CA GLN A 193 42.01 28.37 13.35
C GLN A 193 40.78 27.53 12.93
N VAL A 194 40.90 26.20 12.91
CA VAL A 194 39.83 25.30 12.44
C VAL A 194 38.77 25.04 13.52
N ALA A 195 39.17 25.00 14.80
CA ALA A 195 38.22 24.86 15.92
C ALA A 195 37.31 26.10 16.08
N ALA A 196 37.83 27.30 15.78
CA ALA A 196 37.08 28.55 15.86
C ALA A 196 36.03 28.66 14.73
N THR A 197 36.35 28.18 13.53
CA THR A 197 35.46 28.22 12.37
C THR A 197 34.38 27.13 12.41
N ALA A 198 34.69 25.92 12.90
CA ALA A 198 33.71 24.86 13.10
C ALA A 198 32.69 25.21 14.20
N ALA A 199 33.13 25.82 15.31
CA ALA A 199 32.22 26.23 16.40
C ALA A 199 31.29 27.40 16.00
N GLN A 200 31.74 28.30 15.13
CA GLN A 200 30.90 29.40 14.61
C GLN A 200 29.84 28.90 13.61
N GLN A 201 30.18 27.96 12.73
CA GLN A 201 29.21 27.40 11.78
C GLN A 201 28.13 26.56 12.46
N ASP A 202 28.49 25.78 13.49
CA ASP A 202 27.53 24.95 14.24
C ASP A 202 26.57 25.81 15.08
N HIS A 203 27.05 26.93 15.65
CA HIS A 203 26.21 27.88 16.37
C HIS A 203 25.25 28.64 15.44
N GLN A 204 25.71 29.03 14.23
CA GLN A 204 24.88 29.75 13.26
C GLN A 204 23.80 28.85 12.64
N THR A 205 24.11 27.58 12.39
CA THR A 205 23.14 26.60 11.86
C THR A 205 22.08 26.25 12.90
N ARG A 206 22.48 26.06 14.16
CA ARG A 206 21.56 25.74 15.27
C ARG A 206 20.63 26.90 15.64
N THR A 207 21.13 28.13 15.59
CA THR A 207 20.31 29.34 15.84
C THR A 207 19.28 29.59 14.74
N LEU A 208 19.61 29.33 13.47
CA LEU A 208 18.66 29.42 12.35
C LEU A 208 17.58 28.34 12.40
N THR A 209 17.92 27.12 12.82
CA THR A 209 16.91 26.06 13.00
C THR A 209 15.99 26.31 14.19
N ASP A 210 16.49 26.92 15.27
CA ASP A 210 15.69 27.26 16.46
C ASP A 210 14.77 28.47 16.22
N THR A 211 15.19 29.47 15.45
CA THR A 211 14.31 30.60 15.07
C THR A 211 13.19 30.16 14.14
N THR A 212 13.50 29.38 13.10
CA THR A 212 12.49 28.88 12.15
C THR A 212 11.46 27.94 12.81
N THR A 213 11.88 27.09 13.76
CA THR A 213 10.94 26.26 14.53
C THR A 213 10.09 27.07 15.50
N ASN A 214 10.63 28.12 16.13
CA ASN A 214 9.85 29.01 16.98
C ASN A 214 8.80 29.81 16.20
N GLU A 215 9.16 30.36 15.04
CA GLU A 215 8.21 31.07 14.19
C GLU A 215 7.06 30.17 13.73
N ARG A 216 7.36 28.90 13.40
CA ARG A 216 6.34 27.91 13.01
C ARG A 216 5.40 27.56 14.17
N LYS A 217 5.93 27.38 15.39
CA LYS A 217 5.12 27.15 16.60
C LYS A 217 4.24 28.36 16.94
N GLN A 218 4.75 29.57 16.73
CA GLN A 218 4.03 30.80 17.01
C GLN A 218 2.87 31.02 16.03
N ARG A 219 3.09 30.74 14.73
CA ARG A 219 2.02 30.73 13.71
C ARG A 219 0.95 29.68 14.00
N GLN A 220 1.35 28.49 14.43
CA GLN A 220 0.39 27.45 14.83
C GLN A 220 -0.45 27.91 16.02
N ARG A 221 0.17 28.46 17.08
CA ARG A 221 -0.58 28.98 18.24
C ARG A 221 -1.54 30.11 17.88
N ALA A 222 -1.14 31.02 16.98
CA ALA A 222 -2.02 32.08 16.49
C ALA A 222 -3.21 31.53 15.69
N ALA A 223 -2.99 30.51 14.86
CA ALA A 223 -4.07 29.86 14.12
C ALA A 223 -5.05 29.13 15.04
N TRP A 224 -4.56 28.44 16.07
CA TRP A 224 -5.40 27.79 17.09
C TRP A 224 -6.21 28.81 17.90
N ALA A 225 -5.61 29.95 18.27
CA ALA A 225 -6.31 31.01 18.98
C ALA A 225 -7.43 31.67 18.14
N ALA A 226 -7.21 31.82 16.83
CA ALA A 226 -8.24 32.35 15.92
C ALA A 226 -9.42 31.38 15.70
N LEU A 227 -9.18 30.07 15.81
CA LEU A 227 -10.22 29.04 15.73
C LEU A 227 -11.08 28.98 17.02
N ASP A 228 -10.47 29.19 18.18
CA ASP A 228 -11.19 29.28 19.46
C ASP A 228 -12.06 30.55 19.55
N ASP A 229 -11.63 31.66 18.94
CA ASP A 229 -12.38 32.93 18.93
C ASP A 229 -13.60 32.90 17.99
N ASP A 230 -13.60 32.02 16.97
CA ASP A 230 -14.70 31.84 16.02
C ASP A 230 -15.71 30.76 16.45
N SER A 231 -15.44 30.08 17.58
CA SER A 231 -16.27 28.99 18.13
C SER A 231 -16.92 29.30 19.49
N GLY A 232 -16.89 30.58 19.92
CA GLY A 232 -17.68 31.14 21.02
C GLY A 232 -18.75 32.10 20.53
#